data_AF-A0A9E6SHA5-F1
#
_entry.id   AF-A0A9E6SHA5-F1
#
_cell.length_a   1.000
_cell.length_b   1.000
_cell.length_c   1.000
_cell.angle_alpha   90.00
_cell.angle_beta   90.00
_cell.angle_gamma   90.00
#
_symmetry.space_group_name_H-M   'P 1'
#
loop_
_entity.id
_entity.type
_entity.pdbx_description
1 polymer ?
#
loop_
_entity_poly.entity_id
_entity_poly.type
_entity_poly.pdbx_seq_one_letter_code
_entity_poly.pdbx_strand_id
1 'polypeptide(L)'
;MDNLDLDVLKTALVWTEAGRKATLGTVVRTWGSAPRPIGAMMAIRDDGQVIGSVSGGCIEDDLIAQVKDGKLAATRPESVRYGVAA
;
A
#
# COMPACT_ATOMS: atom_id res chain seq x y z
N MET A 1 15.93 16.03 -2.15
CA MET A 1 15.78 15.03 -1.07
C MET A 1 14.38 14.50 -1.24
N ASP A 2 14.24 13.47 -2.07
CA ASP A 2 12.94 13.01 -2.54
C ASP A 2 12.16 12.39 -1.39
N ASN A 3 10.98 12.94 -1.14
CA ASN A 3 10.06 12.42 -0.14
C ASN A 3 9.30 11.27 -0.78
N LEU A 4 9.73 10.03 -0.53
CA LEU A 4 9.15 8.82 -1.11
C LEU A 4 7.62 8.78 -0.95
N ASP A 5 7.09 9.19 0.21
CA ASP A 5 5.64 9.20 0.43
C ASP A 5 4.93 10.24 -0.45
N LEU A 6 5.57 11.39 -0.71
CA LEU A 6 5.06 12.36 -1.67
C LEU A 6 5.06 11.80 -3.10
N ASP A 7 6.07 11.02 -3.47
CA ASP A 7 6.14 10.39 -4.79
C ASP A 7 5.10 9.27 -4.94
N VAL A 8 4.79 8.55 -3.87
CA VAL A 8 3.66 7.60 -3.82
C VAL A 8 2.34 8.34 -4.11
N LEU A 9 2.08 9.45 -3.42
CA LEU A 9 0.85 10.23 -3.60
C LEU A 9 0.76 10.84 -5.01
N LYS A 10 1.85 11.42 -5.52
CA LYS A 10 1.91 11.96 -6.89
C LYS A 10 1.65 10.87 -7.93
N THR A 11 2.28 9.71 -7.78
CA THR A 11 2.13 8.61 -8.72
C THR A 11 0.72 8.02 -8.69
N ALA A 12 0.14 7.86 -7.49
CA ALA A 12 -1.25 7.44 -7.34
C ALA A 12 -2.21 8.43 -8.03
N LEU A 13 -1.99 9.74 -7.86
CA LEU A 13 -2.76 10.77 -8.55
C LEU A 13 -2.67 10.63 -10.06
N VAL A 14 -1.46 10.53 -10.61
CA VAL A 14 -1.22 10.34 -12.06
C VAL A 14 -1.95 9.10 -12.58
N TRP A 15 -1.96 7.98 -11.84
CA TRP A 15 -2.69 6.80 -12.25
C TRP A 15 -4.20 7.03 -12.28
N THR A 16 -4.75 7.70 -11.26
CA THR A 16 -6.19 8.01 -11.23
C THR A 16 -6.60 8.99 -12.33
N GLU A 17 -5.76 9.99 -12.64
CA GLU A 17 -5.97 10.93 -13.76
C GLU A 17 -5.91 10.23 -15.12
N ALA A 18 -5.13 9.16 -15.24
CA ALA A 18 -5.09 8.29 -16.41
C ALA A 18 -6.26 7.28 -16.47
N GLY A 19 -7.27 7.39 -15.60
CA GLY A 19 -8.44 6.52 -15.57
C GLY A 19 -8.18 5.12 -15.00
N ARG A 20 -7.03 4.90 -14.35
CA ARG A 20 -6.69 3.62 -13.70
C ARG A 20 -7.12 3.62 -12.25
N LYS A 21 -7.45 2.44 -11.72
CA LYS A 21 -7.72 2.29 -10.30
C LYS A 21 -6.41 2.16 -9.54
N ALA A 22 -6.30 2.88 -8.43
CA ALA A 22 -5.16 2.84 -7.53
C ALA A 22 -5.64 2.72 -6.08
N THR A 23 -5.05 1.79 -5.34
CA THR A 23 -5.29 1.58 -3.91
C THR A 23 -4.11 2.11 -3.13
N LEU A 24 -4.36 3.02 -2.18
CA LEU A 24 -3.35 3.56 -1.27
C LEU A 24 -3.35 2.76 0.03
N GLY A 25 -2.18 2.26 0.42
CA GLY A 25 -1.90 1.64 1.71
C GLY A 25 -1.06 2.56 2.58
N THR A 26 -1.39 2.66 3.87
CA THR A 26 -0.64 3.44 4.85
C THR A 26 -0.46 2.62 6.12
N VAL A 27 0.76 2.63 6.66
CA VAL A 27 1.02 2.06 7.98
C VAL A 27 0.37 2.94 9.05
N VAL A 28 -0.76 2.52 9.61
CA VAL A 28 -1.49 3.29 10.64
C VAL A 28 -1.10 2.93 12.07
N ARG A 29 -0.50 1.76 12.28
CA ARG A 29 -0.05 1.27 13.59
C ARG A 29 1.03 0.20 13.41
N THR A 30 2.03 0.22 14.28
CA THR A 30 3.05 -0.83 14.37
C THR A 30 3.31 -1.19 15.83
N TRP A 31 3.91 -2.34 16.09
CA TRP A 31 4.41 -2.76 17.40
C TRP A 31 5.71 -3.56 17.20
N GLY A 32 6.60 -3.49 18.19
CA GLY A 32 7.92 -4.13 18.10
C GLY A 32 8.79 -3.55 16.98
N SER A 33 9.66 -4.39 16.42
CA SER A 33 10.63 -4.00 15.38
C SER A 33 10.02 -4.06 13.98
N ALA A 34 9.02 -3.22 13.71
CA ALA A 34 8.44 -3.10 12.36
C ALA A 34 9.43 -2.39 11.41
N PRO A 35 9.62 -2.87 10.16
CA PRO A 35 10.65 -2.32 9.27
C PRO A 35 10.37 -0.90 8.75
N ARG A 36 9.09 -0.49 8.73
CA ARG A 36 8.65 0.83 8.27
C ARG A 36 7.87 1.55 9.37
N PRO A 37 8.05 2.87 9.51
CA PRO A 37 7.36 3.65 10.54
C PRO A 37 5.88 3.85 10.19
N ILE A 38 5.10 4.28 11.20
CA ILE A 38 3.75 4.81 10.99
C ILE A 38 3.82 5.97 9.99
N GLY A 39 2.90 5.99 9.04
CA GLY A 39 2.84 6.97 7.97
C GLY A 39 3.49 6.51 6.66
N ALA A 40 4.31 5.45 6.67
CA ALA A 40 4.89 4.90 5.44
C ALA A 40 3.78 4.48 4.46
N MET A 41 3.93 4.88 3.19
CA MET A 41 2.91 4.69 2.17
C MET A 41 3.33 3.72 1.06
N MET A 42 2.32 3.12 0.44
CA MET A 42 2.40 2.34 -0.80
C MET A 42 1.17 2.64 -1.66
N ALA A 43 1.32 2.68 -2.98
CA ALA A 43 0.19 2.65 -3.90
C ALA A 43 0.29 1.44 -4.83
N ILE A 44 -0.84 0.77 -5.04
CA ILE A 44 -1.00 -0.42 -5.90
C ILE A 44 -2.00 -0.09 -7.00
N ARG A 45 -1.60 -0.21 -8.26
CA ARG A 45 -2.49 -0.05 -9.40
C ARG A 45 -3.20 -1.37 -9.75
N ASP A 46 -4.34 -1.29 -10.42
CA ASP A 46 -5.14 -2.44 -10.88
C ASP A 46 -4.38 -3.52 -11.69
N ASP A 47 -3.30 -3.17 -12.38
CA ASP A 47 -2.44 -4.14 -13.09
C ASP A 47 -1.28 -4.68 -12.24
N GLY A 48 -1.17 -4.24 -10.99
CA GLY A 48 -0.15 -4.64 -10.03
C GLY A 48 1.14 -3.84 -10.12
N GLN A 49 1.14 -2.70 -10.83
CA GLN A 49 2.23 -1.75 -10.67
C GLN A 49 2.19 -1.15 -9.26
N VAL A 50 3.37 -0.99 -8.65
CA VAL A 50 3.51 -0.54 -7.26
C VAL A 50 4.56 0.56 -7.12
N ILE A 51 4.33 1.46 -6.17
CA ILE A 51 5.30 2.42 -5.66
C ILE A 51 5.21 2.50 -4.14
N GLY A 52 6.33 2.78 -3.47
CA GLY A 52 6.39 2.84 -2.01
C GLY A 52 6.52 1.46 -1.37
N SER A 53 6.48 1.43 -0.04
CA SER A 53 6.62 0.19 0.73
C SER A 53 6.18 0.38 2.17
N VAL A 54 5.48 -0.63 2.71
CA VAL A 54 4.93 -0.65 4.08
C VAL A 54 5.65 -1.64 5.01
N SER A 55 6.46 -2.55 4.48
CA SER A 55 7.28 -3.49 5.27
C SER A 55 8.66 -3.78 4.68
N GLY A 56 8.84 -3.63 3.36
CA GLY A 56 10.08 -3.93 2.66
C GLY A 56 10.27 -5.42 2.35
N GLY A 57 9.19 -6.19 2.20
CA GLY A 57 9.27 -7.64 2.00
C GLY A 57 7.93 -8.30 1.60
N CYS A 58 7.65 -9.47 2.18
CA CYS A 58 6.55 -10.34 1.76
C CYS A 58 5.13 -9.78 1.96
N ILE A 59 4.96 -8.76 2.81
CA ILE A 59 3.64 -8.15 3.04
C ILE A 59 3.18 -7.39 1.79
N GLU A 60 4.11 -6.82 1.03
CA GLU A 60 3.81 -6.14 -0.22
C GLU A 60 3.19 -7.06 -1.25
N ASP A 61 3.75 -8.27 -1.44
CA ASP A 61 3.24 -9.24 -2.42
C ASP A 61 1.81 -9.69 -2.08
N ASP A 62 1.54 -9.90 -0.78
CA ASP A 62 0.21 -10.26 -0.30
C ASP A 62 -0.80 -9.12 -0.53
N LEU A 63 -0.44 -7.88 -0.20
CA LEU A 63 -1.30 -6.71 -0.45
C LEU A 63 -1.60 -6.55 -1.95
N ILE A 64 -0.60 -6.74 -2.81
CA ILE A 64 -0.77 -6.68 -4.28
C ILE A 64 -1.77 -7.73 -4.73
N ALA A 65 -1.63 -8.98 -4.26
CA ALA A 65 -2.54 -10.07 -4.61
C ALA A 65 -3.96 -9.79 -4.13
N GLN A 66 -4.14 -9.36 -2.88
CA GLN A 66 -5.47 -9.07 -2.32
C GLN A 66 -6.18 -7.91 -3.03
N VAL A 67 -5.45 -6.85 -3.39
CA VAL A 67 -5.99 -5.72 -4.13
C VAL A 67 -6.36 -6.13 -5.57
N LYS A 68 -5.48 -6.89 -6.24
CA LYS A 68 -5.75 -7.42 -7.59
C LYS A 68 -6.99 -8.31 -7.65
N ASP A 69 -7.14 -9.17 -6.64
CA ASP A 69 -8.29 -10.07 -6.53
C ASP A 69 -9.57 -9.35 -6.09
N GLY A 70 -9.51 -8.05 -5.79
CA GLY A 70 -10.64 -7.27 -5.27
C GLY A 70 -11.09 -7.72 -3.87
N LYS A 71 -10.24 -8.44 -3.14
CA LYS A 71 -10.50 -8.91 -1.77
C LYS A 71 -10.27 -7.84 -0.73
N LEU A 72 -9.44 -6.84 -1.05
CA LEU A 72 -9.12 -5.74 -0.16
C LEU A 72 -9.42 -4.40 -0.82
N ALA A 73 -10.10 -3.53 -0.07
CA ALA A 73 -10.34 -2.13 -0.42
C ALA A 73 -11.03 -1.92 -1.78
N ALA A 74 -11.87 -2.87 -2.21
CA ALA A 74 -12.54 -2.80 -3.51
C ALA A 74 -13.60 -1.69 -3.62
N THR A 75 -14.24 -1.33 -2.49
CA THR A 75 -15.32 -0.33 -2.44
C THR A 75 -15.18 0.68 -1.32
N ARG A 76 -14.50 0.30 -0.22
CA ARG A 76 -14.32 1.14 0.96
C ARG A 76 -12.93 0.91 1.56
N PRO A 77 -12.40 1.85 2.34
CA PRO A 77 -11.16 1.64 3.08
C PRO A 77 -11.30 0.48 4.07
N GLU A 78 -10.25 -0.34 4.17
CA GLU A 78 -10.20 -1.51 5.05
C GLU A 78 -8.83 -1.59 5.73
N SER A 79 -8.80 -2.13 6.95
CA SER A 79 -7.56 -2.31 7.72
C SER A 79 -7.15 -3.78 7.73
N VAL A 80 -5.89 -4.06 7.35
CA VAL A 80 -5.30 -5.39 7.45
C VAL A 80 -4.25 -5.41 8.55
N ARG A 81 -4.18 -6.52 9.29
CA ARG A 81 -3.22 -6.71 10.37
C ARG A 81 -2.25 -7.83 10.02
N TYR A 82 -0.96 -7.53 10.03
CA TYR A 82 0.13 -8.49 9.84
C TYR A 82 0.87 -8.73 11.16
N GLY A 83 1.57 -9.88 11.28
CA GLY A 83 2.37 -10.20 12.47
C GLY A 83 1.55 -10.62 13.69
N VAL A 84 0.35 -11.15 13.49
CA VAL A 84 -0.40 -11.90 14.52
C VAL A 84 0.17 -13.32 14.56
N ALA A 85 0.89 -13.66 15.63
CA ALA A 85 1.21 -15.05 15.93
C ALA A 85 -0.10 -15.81 16.18
N ALA A 86 -0.22 -17.01 15.61
CA ALA A 86 -1.32 -17.92 15.86
C ALA A 86 -1.33 -18.40 17.32
#